data_AF-A0A2I0CPP4-F1
#
_entry.id   AF-A0A2I0CPP4-F1
#
_cell.length_a   1.000
_cell.length_b   1.000
_cell.length_c   1.000
_cell.angle_alpha   90.00
_cell.angle_beta   90.00
_cell.angle_gamma   90.00
#
_symmetry.space_group_name_H-M   'P 1'
#
loop_
_entity.id
_entity.type
_entity.pdbx_description
1 polymer ?
#
loop_
_entity_poly.entity_id
_entity_poly.type
_entity_poly.pdbx_seq_one_letter_code
_entity_poly.pdbx_strand_id
1 'polypeptide(L)' 'MPEAVAIQLDMPKHVAEALLSSLRCELRRGLTEHWYDDRYRAVPEFQRRRRILDDYPALAGHKRTIGALQAALGANE' A
#
# COMPACT_ATOMS: atom_id res chain seq x y z
N MET A 1 12.81 17.15 1.05
CA MET A 1 11.76 16.14 1.33
C MET A 1 10.59 16.50 0.44
N PRO A 2 9.96 15.57 -0.30
CA PRO A 2 8.69 15.90 -0.94
C PRO A 2 7.73 16.44 0.13
N GLU A 3 6.88 17.40 -0.21
CA GLU A 3 5.92 18.01 0.72
C GLU A 3 5.10 16.91 1.40
N ALA A 4 5.36 16.70 2.69
CA ALA A 4 4.72 15.64 3.45
C ALA A 4 3.34 16.12 3.92
N VAL A 5 2.31 15.35 3.61
CA VAL A 5 0.95 15.58 4.11
C VAL A 5 0.68 14.60 5.25
N ALA A 6 0.33 15.13 6.42
CA ALA A 6 -0.07 14.34 7.59
C ALA A 6 -1.60 14.26 7.66
N ILE A 7 -2.12 13.06 7.95
CA ILE A 7 -3.56 12.81 8.13
C ILE A 7 -3.73 12.09 9.46
N GLN A 8 -4.50 12.68 10.38
CA GLN A 8 -4.93 12.04 11.63
C GLN A 8 -6.28 11.37 11.41
N LEU A 9 -6.42 10.12 11.87
CA LEU A 9 -7.66 9.35 11.79
C LEU A 9 -7.90 8.64 13.12
N ASP A 10 -8.99 9.01 13.79
CA ASP A 10 -9.44 8.32 14.99
C ASP A 10 -10.61 7.41 14.63
N MET A 11 -10.47 6.11 14.93
CA MET A 11 -11.52 5.13 14.65
C MET A 11 -11.48 3.97 15.64
N PRO A 12 -12.60 3.26 15.85
CA PRO A 12 -12.61 2.05 16.66
C PRO A 12 -11.64 0.99 16.10
N LYS A 13 -11.03 0.20 17.00
CA LYS A 13 -10.04 -0.84 16.63
C LYS A 13 -10.54 -1.78 15.52
N HIS A 14 -11.77 -2.28 15.64
CA HIS A 14 -12.37 -3.18 14.65
C HIS A 14 -12.52 -2.55 13.25
N VAL A 15 -12.77 -1.24 13.18
CA VAL A 15 -12.85 -0.50 11.90
C VAL A 15 -11.45 -0.38 11.28
N ALA A 16 -10.44 -0.06 12.09
CA ALA A 16 -9.05 0.02 11.63
C ALA A 16 -8.53 -1.33 11.12
N GLU A 17 -8.88 -2.43 11.79
CA GLU A 17 -8.55 -3.79 11.35
C GLU A 17 -9.23 -4.17 10.02
N ALA A 18 -10.52 -3.83 9.88
CA ALA A 18 -11.26 -4.04 8.64
C ALA A 18 -10.68 -3.23 7.48
N LEU A 19 -10.35 -1.96 7.72
CA LEU A 19 -9.70 -1.09 6.73
C LEU A 19 -8.33 -1.62 6.31
N LEU A 20 -7.52 -2.09 7.27
CA LEU A 20 -6.23 -2.72 6.99
C LEU A 20 -6.38 -3.94 6.09
N SER A 21 -7.41 -4.76 6.31
CA SER A 21 -7.71 -5.91 5.46
C SER A 21 -8.09 -5.49 4.04
N SER A 22 -8.96 -4.47 3.89
CA SER A 22 -9.37 -3.94 2.58
C SER A 22 -8.18 -3.40 1.78
N LEU A 23 -7.35 -2.55 2.39
CA LEU A 23 -6.17 -1.96 1.75
C LEU A 23 -5.18 -3.03 1.28
N ARG A 24 -5.00 -4.10 2.05
CA ARG A 24 -4.16 -5.25 1.66
C ARG A 24 -4.71 -5.97 0.44
N CYS A 25 -6.03 -6.15 0.38
CA CYS A 25 -6.70 -6.76 -0.77
C CYS A 25 -6.56 -5.90 -2.02
N GLU A 26 -6.79 -4.59 -1.92
CA GLU A 26 -6.65 -3.63 -3.02
C GLU A 26 -5.21 -3.55 -3.52
N LEU A 27 -4.23 -3.43 -2.62
CA LEU A 27 -2.82 -3.43 -2.99
C LEU A 27 -2.42 -4.71 -3.72
N ARG A 28 -2.89 -5.87 -3.26
CA ARG A 28 -2.62 -7.15 -3.92
C ARG A 28 -3.25 -7.18 -5.30
N ARG A 29 -4.52 -6.77 -5.42
CA ARG A 29 -5.26 -6.74 -6.69
C ARG A 29 -4.54 -5.88 -7.72
N GLY A 30 -4.18 -4.64 -7.37
CA GLY A 30 -3.49 -3.73 -8.30
C GLY A 30 -2.10 -4.22 -8.68
N LEU A 31 -1.35 -4.82 -7.75
CA LEU A 31 -0.06 -5.43 -8.09
C LEU A 31 -0.22 -6.61 -9.05
N THR A 32 -1.24 -7.46 -8.87
CA THR A 32 -1.52 -8.60 -9.74
C THR A 32 -1.97 -8.14 -11.13
N GLU A 33 -2.86 -7.16 -11.20
CA GLU A 33 -3.37 -6.58 -12.44
C GLU A 33 -2.23 -6.10 -13.35
N HIS A 34 -1.26 -5.37 -12.78
CA HIS A 34 -0.14 -4.82 -13.54
C HIS A 34 1.07 -5.75 -13.64
N TRP A 35 1.08 -6.90 -12.97
CA TRP A 35 2.29 -7.72 -12.84
C TRP A 35 2.87 -8.19 -14.17
N TYR A 36 1.99 -8.43 -15.16
CA TYR A 36 2.37 -8.97 -16.47
C TYR A 36 2.22 -7.96 -17.61
N ASP A 37 1.98 -6.67 -17.31
CA ASP A 37 1.99 -5.63 -18.34
C ASP A 37 3.36 -5.63 -19.06
N ASP A 38 3.34 -5.52 -20.39
CA ASP A 38 4.55 -5.66 -21.24
C ASP A 38 5.68 -4.70 -20.81
N ARG A 39 5.32 -3.51 -20.33
CA ARG A 39 6.26 -2.50 -19.82
C ARG A 39 7.11 -2.97 -18.63
N TYR A 40 6.68 -4.03 -17.92
CA TYR A 40 7.41 -4.61 -16.79
C TYR A 40 8.05 -5.97 -17.11
N ARG A 41 7.90 -6.46 -18.34
CA ARG A 41 8.39 -7.78 -18.76
C ARG A 41 9.91 -7.91 -18.65
N ALA A 42 10.65 -6.84 -18.95
CA ALA A 42 12.11 -6.78 -18.84
C ALA A 42 12.60 -6.40 -17.42
N VAL A 43 11.70 -6.06 -16.49
CA VAL A 43 12.08 -5.69 -15.13
C VAL A 43 12.32 -6.96 -14.31
N PRO A 44 13.48 -7.10 -13.64
CA PRO A 44 13.74 -8.21 -12.74
C PRO A 44 12.65 -8.32 -11.68
N GLU A 45 12.24 -9.55 -11.36
CA GLU A 45 11.08 -9.79 -10.50
C GLU A 45 11.16 -9.08 -9.14
N PHE A 46 12.34 -9.11 -8.51
CA PHE A 46 12.61 -8.45 -7.23
C PHE A 46 12.46 -6.91 -7.28
N GLN A 47 12.53 -6.30 -8.46
CA GLN A 47 12.33 -4.87 -8.68
C GLN A 47 10.94 -4.53 -9.22
N ARG A 48 10.24 -5.51 -9.81
CA ARG A 48 8.96 -5.29 -10.51
C ARG A 48 7.92 -4.63 -9.61
N ARG A 49 7.75 -5.14 -8.38
CA ARG A 49 6.85 -4.54 -7.40
C ARG A 49 7.17 -3.06 -7.14
N ARG A 50 8.45 -2.70 -6.98
CA ARG A 50 8.86 -1.31 -6.74
C ARG A 50 8.51 -0.44 -7.96
N ARG A 51 8.83 -0.92 -9.16
CA ARG A 51 8.52 -0.21 -10.40
C ARG A 51 7.02 0.04 -10.58
N ILE A 52 6.17 -0.95 -10.30
CA ILE A 52 4.70 -0.78 -10.34
C ILE A 52 4.28 0.30 -9.33
N LEU A 53 4.81 0.30 -8.11
CA LEU A 53 4.46 1.32 -7.12
C LEU A 53 4.93 2.73 -7.51
N ASP A 54 6.05 2.84 -8.21
CA ASP A 54 6.54 4.13 -8.72
C ASP A 54 5.62 4.67 -9.84
N ASP A 55 5.07 3.78 -10.68
CA ASP A 55 4.16 4.14 -11.78
C ASP A 55 2.71 4.38 -11.33
N TYR A 56 2.28 3.73 -10.23
CA TYR A 56 0.92 3.82 -9.69
C TYR A 56 0.91 4.40 -8.26
N PRO A 57 0.91 5.74 -8.11
CA PRO A 57 1.08 6.40 -6.80
C PRO A 57 -0.03 6.09 -5.81
N ALA A 58 -1.25 5.78 -6.27
CA ALA A 58 -2.32 5.32 -5.40
C ALA A 58 -1.93 4.01 -4.67
N LEU A 59 -1.37 3.02 -5.38
CA LEU A 59 -0.89 1.77 -4.78
C LEU A 59 0.29 2.00 -3.82
N ALA A 60 1.18 2.94 -4.15
CA ALA A 60 2.22 3.38 -3.21
C ALA A 60 1.62 3.97 -1.94
N GLY A 61 0.54 4.75 -2.08
CA GLY A 61 -0.29 5.24 -0.98
C GLY A 61 -0.83 4.10 -0.11
N HIS A 62 -1.46 3.09 -0.72
CA HIS A 62 -2.01 1.92 0.00
C HIS A 62 -0.91 1.22 0.81
N LYS A 63 0.26 0.97 0.21
CA LYS A 63 1.41 0.36 0.90
C LYS A 63 1.86 1.20 2.11
N ARG A 64 1.91 2.53 1.99
CA ARG A 64 2.27 3.42 3.10
C ARG A 64 1.22 3.41 4.19
N THR A 65 -0.05 3.54 3.83
CA THR A 65 -1.18 3.54 4.77
C THR A 65 -1.26 2.22 5.54
N ILE A 66 -1.03 1.07 4.87
CA ILE A 66 -0.93 -0.24 5.53
C ILE A 66 0.14 -0.23 6.61
N GLY A 67 1.35 0.26 6.32
CA GLY A 67 2.44 0.31 7.30
C GLY A 67 2.10 1.20 8.49
N ALA A 68 1.51 2.36 8.24
CA ALA A 68 1.07 3.28 9.30
C ALA A 68 -0.05 2.67 10.18
N LEU A 69 -1.05 2.05 9.57
CA LEU A 69 -2.14 1.36 10.28
C LEU A 69 -1.63 0.19 11.12
N GLN A 70 -0.71 -0.62 10.59
CA GLN A 70 -0.10 -1.72 11.34
C GLN A 70 0.68 -1.22 12.56
N ALA A 71 1.46 -0.14 12.39
CA ALA A 71 2.18 0.46 13.50
C ALA A 71 1.24 1.04 14.55
N ALA A 72 0.18 1.73 14.13
CA ALA A 72 -0.82 2.29 15.04
C ALA A 72 -1.61 1.19 15.79
N LEU A 73 -1.97 0.10 15.12
CA LEU A 73 -2.66 -1.03 15.78
C LEU A 73 -1.76 -1.73 16.79
N GLY A 74 -0.49 -1.99 16.45
CA GLY A 74 0.46 -2.65 17.35
C GLY A 74 0.93 -1.78 18.53
N ALA A 75 0.88 -0.45 18.41
CA ALA A 75 1.14 0.45 19.53
C ALA A 75 -0.02 0.50 20.55
N ASN A 76 -1.20 0.01 20.16
CA ASN A 76 -2.41 -0.03 20.98
C ASN A 76 -2.76 -1.47 21.43
N GLU A 77 -1.79 -2.40 21.37
CA GLU A 77 -1.86 -3.73 21.99
C GLU A 77 -1.26 -3.70 23.40
#